data_AF-A0A3E4QZ29-F1
#
_entry.id   AF-A0A3E4QZ29-F1
#
_cell.length_a   1.000
_cell.length_b   1.000
_cell.length_c   1.000
_cell.angle_alpha   90.00
_cell.angle_beta   90.00
_cell.angle_gamma   90.00
#
_symmetry.space_group_name_H-M   'P 1'
#
loop_
_entity.id
_entity.type
_entity.pdbx_description
1 polymer ?
#
loop_
_entity_poly.entity_id
_entity_poly.type
_entity_poly.pdbx_seq_one_letter_code
_entity_poly.pdbx_strand_id
1 'polypeptide(L)'
;MMVSPESYIAQFGDAPYSELIGARAELVAELAELENHFECGSQEWPSIAVSPSEDNRYKTGLEYLAALIDLMIERAPELTGEEFAAHEDDDEEKGD
;
A
#
# COMPACT_ATOMS: atom_id res chain seq x y z
N MET A 1 10.90 14.88 -2.08
CA MET A 1 9.48 15.00 -1.68
C MET A 1 8.96 13.59 -1.57
N MET A 2 8.37 13.19 -0.43
CA MET A 2 7.68 11.90 -0.37
C MET A 2 6.45 11.98 -1.28
N VAL A 3 6.16 10.90 -2.00
CA VAL A 3 4.96 10.82 -2.82
C VAL A 3 3.75 10.63 -1.91
N SER A 4 2.55 10.99 -2.35
CA SER A 4 1.35 10.72 -1.57
C SER A 4 1.03 9.21 -1.63
N PRO A 5 0.32 8.64 -0.65
CA PRO A 5 -0.12 7.24 -0.71
C PRO A 5 -0.91 6.92 -1.98
N GLU A 6 -1.73 7.85 -2.47
CA GLU A 6 -2.48 7.71 -3.73
C GLU A 6 -1.54 7.62 -4.93
N SER A 7 -0.47 8.43 -4.94
CA SER A 7 0.56 8.37 -5.99
C SER A 7 1.39 7.09 -5.91
N TYR A 8 1.62 6.58 -4.69
CA TYR A 8 2.29 5.30 -4.47
C TYR A 8 1.47 4.14 -5.03
N ILE A 9 0.16 4.07 -4.75
CA ILE A 9 -0.67 2.98 -5.27
C ILE A 9 -0.95 3.08 -6.78
N ALA A 10 -0.92 4.30 -7.35
CA ALA A 10 -1.17 4.53 -8.77
C ALA A 10 -0.21 3.74 -9.69
N GLN A 11 1.00 3.44 -9.24
CA GLN A 11 1.96 2.63 -10.01
C GLN A 11 1.54 1.15 -10.13
N PHE A 12 0.59 0.70 -9.31
CA PHE A 12 0.12 -0.69 -9.26
C PHE A 12 -1.25 -0.92 -9.91
N GLY A 13 -1.86 0.11 -10.51
CA GLY A 13 -3.21 0.00 -11.10
C GLY A 13 -3.35 -1.17 -12.07
N ASP A 14 -2.37 -1.36 -12.96
CA ASP A 14 -2.34 -2.44 -13.95
C ASP A 14 -1.35 -3.58 -13.59
N ALA A 15 -0.72 -3.51 -12.41
CA ALA A 15 0.28 -4.49 -12.01
C ALA A 15 -0.38 -5.85 -11.70
N PRO A 16 0.26 -7.00 -11.99
CA PRO A 16 -0.27 -8.29 -11.58
C PRO A 16 -0.33 -8.40 -10.04
N TYR A 17 -1.28 -9.17 -9.51
CA TYR A 17 -1.43 -9.34 -8.06
C TYR A 17 -0.14 -9.84 -7.37
N SER A 18 0.71 -10.60 -8.07
CA SER A 18 2.02 -11.02 -7.57
C SER A 18 2.96 -9.86 -7.27
N GLU A 19 2.89 -8.77 -8.02
CA GLU A 19 3.67 -7.55 -7.75
C GLU A 19 3.15 -6.82 -6.52
N LEU A 20 1.83 -6.83 -6.26
CA LEU A 20 1.26 -6.32 -5.01
C LEU A 20 1.78 -7.09 -3.79
N ILE A 21 1.88 -8.42 -3.89
CA ILE A 21 2.45 -9.27 -2.83
C ILE A 21 3.92 -8.91 -2.58
N GLY A 22 4.70 -8.72 -3.66
CA GLY A 22 6.10 -8.31 -3.59
C GLY A 22 6.26 -6.95 -2.90
N ALA A 23 5.53 -5.94 -3.37
CA ALA A 23 5.53 -4.59 -2.80
C ALA A 23 5.16 -4.58 -1.32
N ARG A 24 4.17 -5.38 -0.91
CA ARG A 24 3.80 -5.53 0.50
C ARG A 24 4.93 -6.12 1.33
N ALA A 25 5.59 -7.17 0.83
CA ALA A 25 6.68 -7.81 1.54
C ALA A 25 7.90 -6.88 1.70
N GLU A 26 8.26 -6.14 0.65
CA GLU A 26 9.33 -5.14 0.68
C GLU A 26 9.02 -4.03 1.69
N LEU A 27 7.81 -3.47 1.62
CA LEU A 27 7.41 -2.37 2.51
C LEU A 27 7.35 -2.79 3.98
N VAL A 28 6.88 -4.01 4.28
CA VAL A 28 6.89 -4.56 5.64
C VAL A 28 8.33 -4.76 6.13
N ALA A 29 9.24 -5.21 5.27
CA ALA A 29 10.65 -5.35 5.64
C ALA A 29 11.30 -4.00 5.96
N GLU A 30 11.06 -2.96 5.14
CA GLU A 30 11.55 -1.60 5.40
C GLU A 30 11.02 -1.02 6.71
N LEU A 31 9.73 -1.23 7.01
CA LEU A 31 9.12 -0.78 8.27
C LEU A 31 9.73 -1.51 9.47
N ALA A 32 9.96 -2.83 9.37
CA ALA A 32 10.58 -3.61 10.43
C ALA A 32 12.03 -3.16 10.72
N GLU A 33 12.79 -2.77 9.69
CA GLU A 33 14.13 -2.19 9.88
C GLU A 33 14.08 -0.87 10.66
N LEU A 34 13.12 0.01 10.35
CA LEU A 34 12.90 1.26 11.07
C LEU A 34 12.45 1.03 12.51
N GLU A 35 11.53 0.09 12.74
CA GLU A 35 11.09 -0.30 14.08
C GLU A 35 12.25 -0.81 14.92
N ASN A 36 13.04 -1.74 14.38
CA ASN A 36 14.23 -2.24 15.06
C ASN A 36 15.25 -1.13 15.35
N HIS A 37 15.40 -0.16 14.44
CA HIS A 37 16.24 1.01 14.66
C HIS A 37 15.76 1.85 15.87
N PHE A 38 14.46 2.11 15.95
CA PHE A 38 13.85 2.84 17.07
C PHE A 38 13.96 2.09 18.40
N GLU A 39 13.80 0.77 18.39
CA GLU A 39 13.89 -0.08 19.58
C GLU A 39 15.33 -0.25 20.09
N CYS A 40 16.29 -0.39 19.19
CA CYS A 40 17.70 -0.59 19.55
C CYS A 40 18.42 0.70 19.95
N GLY A 41 17.79 1.87 19.76
CA GLY A 41 18.40 3.17 20.08
C GLY A 41 19.69 3.43 19.30
N SER A 42 19.83 2.85 18.11
CA SER A 42 21.00 3.06 17.24
C SER A 42 21.11 4.54 16.91
N GLN A 43 22.18 5.16 17.39
CA GLN A 43 22.30 6.62 17.43
C GLN A 43 22.98 7.21 16.19
N GLU A 44 23.34 6.40 15.18
CA GLU A 44 24.20 6.85 14.09
C GLU A 44 23.78 6.25 12.73
N TRP A 45 22.84 6.92 12.07
CA TRP A 45 22.91 7.08 10.61
C TRP A 45 23.57 8.42 10.31
N PRO A 46 24.43 8.53 9.27
CA PRO A 46 25.09 9.78 8.95
C PRO A 46 24.02 10.86 8.74
N SER A 47 24.10 11.94 9.52
CA SER A 47 23.20 13.09 9.46
C SER A 47 23.33 13.82 8.11
N ILE A 48 22.86 13.20 7.03
CA ILE A 48 22.72 13.87 5.75
C ILE A 48 21.41 14.63 5.85
N ALA A 49 21.53 15.96 5.99
CA ALA A 49 20.43 16.92 6.15
C ALA A 49 19.54 17.06 4.89
N VAL A 50 19.33 15.99 4.13
CA VAL A 50 18.55 15.98 2.90
C VAL A 50 17.56 14.82 2.95
N SER A 51 16.28 15.17 3.14
CA SER A 51 15.11 14.30 2.98
C SER A 51 14.77 13.42 4.21
N PRO A 52 13.50 12.97 4.31
CA PRO A 52 12.67 13.05 5.51
C PRO A 52 13.23 12.26 6.71
N SER A 53 12.92 12.75 7.91
CA SER A 53 13.24 12.06 9.16
C SER A 53 12.72 10.63 9.15
N GLU A 54 13.39 9.75 9.88
CA GLU A 54 13.00 8.35 10.03
C GLU A 54 11.56 8.20 10.53
N ASP A 55 11.12 9.07 11.46
CA ASP A 55 9.73 9.14 11.92
C ASP A 55 8.74 9.45 10.78
N ASN A 56 9.05 10.43 9.92
CA ASN A 56 8.22 10.73 8.76
C ASN A 56 8.25 9.59 7.74
N ARG A 57 9.40 8.93 7.56
CA ARG A 57 9.53 7.75 6.69
C ARG A 57 8.67 6.61 7.18
N TYR A 58 8.70 6.33 8.47
CA TYR A 58 7.92 5.28 9.10
C TYR A 58 6.41 5.56 8.98
N LYS A 59 5.96 6.77 9.34
CA LYS A 59 4.54 7.17 9.21
C LYS A 59 4.04 7.05 7.77
N THR A 60 4.80 7.58 6.82
CA THR A 60 4.43 7.51 5.40
C THR A 60 4.45 6.07 4.90
N GLY A 61 5.40 5.24 5.36
CA GLY A 61 5.44 3.82 5.03
C GLY A 61 4.22 3.05 5.56
N LEU A 62 3.74 3.38 6.75
CA LEU A 62 2.47 2.83 7.28
C LEU A 62 1.27 3.27 6.44
N GLU A 63 1.23 4.53 5.99
CA GLU A 63 0.18 5.03 5.10
C GLU A 63 0.21 4.33 3.73
N TYR A 64 1.39 4.09 3.17
CA TYR A 64 1.56 3.30 1.96
C TYR A 64 1.10 1.85 2.15
N LEU A 65 1.42 1.25 3.31
CA LEU A 65 1.01 -0.12 3.61
C LEU A 65 -0.50 -0.21 3.73
N ALA A 66 -1.14 0.74 4.39
CA ALA A 66 -2.60 0.82 4.48
C ALA A 66 -3.23 0.91 3.08
N ALA A 67 -2.78 1.87 2.27
CA ALA A 67 -3.30 2.05 0.91
C ALA A 67 -3.08 0.82 0.02
N LEU A 68 -1.92 0.15 0.15
CA LEU A 68 -1.63 -1.08 -0.59
C LEU A 68 -2.52 -2.24 -0.14
N ILE A 69 -2.80 -2.37 1.16
CA ILE A 69 -3.72 -3.40 1.67
C ILE A 69 -5.14 -3.15 1.17
N ASP A 70 -5.61 -1.90 1.15
CA ASP A 70 -6.93 -1.55 0.61
C ASP A 70 -7.04 -1.95 -0.87
N LEU A 71 -6.02 -1.64 -1.69
CA LEU A 71 -5.96 -2.09 -3.08
C LEU A 71 -5.94 -3.62 -3.22
N MET A 72 -5.18 -4.31 -2.36
CA MET A 72 -5.12 -5.78 -2.37
C MET A 72 -6.43 -6.45 -1.96
N ILE A 73 -7.24 -5.80 -1.12
CA ILE A 73 -8.59 -6.24 -0.76
C ILE A 73 -9.52 -6.06 -1.95
N GLU A 74 -9.50 -4.88 -2.59
CA GLU A 74 -10.30 -4.60 -3.79
C GLU A 74 -10.02 -5.61 -4.91
N ARG A 75 -8.74 -5.93 -5.13
CA ARG A 75 -8.28 -6.84 -6.18
C ARG A 75 -8.17 -8.30 -5.75
N ALA A 76 -8.55 -8.64 -4.51
CA ALA A 76 -8.55 -10.02 -4.02
C ALA A 76 -9.32 -11.01 -4.93
N PRO A 77 -10.44 -10.64 -5.58
CA PRO A 77 -11.16 -11.52 -6.52
C PRO A 77 -10.27 -12.06 -7.65
N GLU A 78 -9.26 -11.29 -8.10
CA GLU A 78 -8.30 -11.74 -9.11
C GLU A 78 -7.44 -12.93 -8.66
N LEU A 79 -7.20 -13.02 -7.35
CA LEU A 79 -6.43 -14.10 -6.74
C LEU A 79 -7.32 -15.28 -6.33
N THR A 80 -8.51 -15.00 -5.80
CA THR A 80 -9.43 -16.04 -5.30
C THR A 80 -10.25 -16.69 -6.42
N GLY A 81 -10.31 -16.06 -7.60
CA GLY A 81 -11.13 -16.53 -8.72
C GLY A 81 -12.62 -16.27 -8.51
N GLU A 82 -13.00 -15.43 -7.56
CA GLU A 82 -14.35 -14.87 -7.51
C GLU A 82 -14.48 -13.90 -8.69
N GLU A 83 -15.42 -14.15 -9.59
CA GLU A 83 -15.77 -13.13 -10.59
C GLU A 83 -16.24 -11.88 -9.83
N PHE A 84 -15.75 -10.70 -10.23
CA PHE A 84 -16.39 -9.45 -9.86
C PHE A 84 -17.88 -9.64 -10.11
N ALA A 85 -18.69 -9.70 -9.06
CA ALA A 85 -20.13 -9.56 -9.19
C ALA A 85 -20.30 -8.15 -9.74
N ALA A 86 -20.33 -8.02 -11.07
CA ALA A 86 -20.74 -6.81 -11.73
C ALA A 86 -22.04 -6.42 -11.03
N HIS A 87 -22.08 -5.21 -10.48
CA HIS A 87 -23.34 -4.61 -10.12
C HIS A 87 -24.20 -4.67 -11.39
N GLU A 88 -25.12 -5.64 -11.43
CA GLU A 88 -26.22 -5.63 -12.38
C GLU A 88 -27.09 -4.43 -11.98
N ASP A 89 -26.75 -3.28 -12.54
CA ASP A 89 -27.74 -2.27 -12.87
C ASP A 89 -28.62 -2.87 -13.98
N ASP A 90 -29.69 -3.56 -13.61
CA ASP A 90 -30.93 -3.65 -14.41
C ASP A 90 -32.03 -4.35 -13.59
N ASP A 91 -33.11 -3.64 -13.28
CA ASP A 91 -34.33 -3.84 -14.08
C ASP A 91 -35.35 -2.71 -13.82
N GLU A 92 -35.85 -2.18 -14.92
CA GLU A 92 -36.92 -1.20 -15.01
C GLU A 92 -38.25 -1.84 -14.55
N GLU A 93 -38.82 -1.45 -13.41
CA GLU A 93 -40.28 -1.60 -13.23
C GLU A 93 -41.00 -0.33 -13.70
N LYS A 94 -41.38 -0.36 -14.99
CA LYS A 94 -42.55 0.39 -15.47
C LYS A 94 -43.82 -0.31 -14.96
N GLY A 95 -44.43 0.26 -13.92
CA GLY A 95 -45.80 -0.07 -13.52
C GLY A 95 -46.83 0.79 -14.27
N ASP A 96 -47.84 0.10 -14.81
CA ASP A 96 -49.03 0.53 -15.59
C ASP A 96 -49.69 1.87 -15.20
#